data_AF-A0A2G7G456-F1
#
_entry.id   AF-A0A2G7G456-F1
#
_cell.length_a   1.000
_cell.length_b   1.000
_cell.length_c   1.000
_cell.angle_alpha   90.00
_cell.angle_beta   90.00
_cell.angle_gamma   90.00
#
_symmetry.space_group_name_H-M   'P 1'
#
loop_
_entity.id
_entity.type
_entity.pdbx_description
1 polymer ?
#
loop_
_entity_poly.entity_id
_entity_poly.type
_entity_poly.pdbx_seq_one_letter_code
_entity_poly.pdbx_strand_id
1 'polypeptide(L)'
;MQESSAYYNLGSHRRSVTTSSPEAQLWFNRGFLWAYSFNHDEAVRCFERATEHDPKCAMAFWGIAYAVGPNYNKAWHFFDMADRQHTVKKANEALTRATELASNATPVERDLIKALTARFPPSDNIPSDMGPLNYAYADAMRPVYHAYSTDVDVAALFGDALMCISPRGLWDLDTGKPTGDHTVEAQKVIESAMAQGIEGRDHPAHCHLYIHLMEMSPMPERALPASDRLRRLVPDAAHMLHMPTHIDMAVGDYRRAVDSNEEAIIADDKYFNRDRGSALYVAYRVHNICAKLYAAFISGRFEESLSAAKKLEQIIDINVLTSTSPPMADWTESFLGNLAHVYVRFGRWEDILHLELPADRAVYCATTANILYARGVAFSALGRLAEAEAAQKQFEAARATVPPSRLNSIPVKEVDVLKVGSEMLSGELEYRKGNYEVAFAHLRKAIELEDALPYSDPPPWMQPVRHALGGLLLEQNRIEEAEQVFREDLGLAKDFPRRKARLNNVWGLHGLHECLLRLGKLEEALSIQVQRDIAVGSADVPITTSCYCRLSAVGKAETCCSSHI
;
A
#
# COMPACT_ATOMS: atom_id res chain seq x y z
N MET A 1 6.33 40.58 12.65
CA MET A 1 5.78 40.38 11.29
C MET A 1 6.67 39.35 10.61
N GLN A 2 6.31 38.08 10.76
CA GLN A 2 6.97 36.96 10.10
C GLN A 2 5.97 36.54 9.03
N GLU A 3 6.38 36.50 7.76
CA GLU A 3 5.53 36.08 6.65
C GLU A 3 4.80 34.80 7.06
N SER A 4 3.48 34.87 7.28
CA SER A 4 2.71 33.67 7.58
C SER A 4 2.72 32.85 6.29
N SER A 5 3.50 31.77 6.27
CA SER A 5 3.44 30.84 5.15
C SER A 5 1.98 30.44 4.94
N ALA A 6 1.52 30.49 3.68
CA ALA A 6 0.16 30.08 3.35
C ALA A 6 -0.09 28.67 3.91
N TYR A 7 -1.29 28.44 4.45
CA TYR A 7 -1.69 27.11 4.92
C TYR A 7 -1.72 26.12 3.74
N TYR A 8 -1.72 24.82 4.03
CA TYR A 8 -1.80 23.76 3.03
C TYR A 8 -3.00 23.93 2.08
N ASN A 9 -2.79 23.63 0.80
CA ASN A 9 -3.79 23.54 -0.24
C ASN A 9 -4.53 22.20 -0.15
N LEU A 10 -5.66 22.20 0.55
CA LEU A 10 -6.54 21.04 0.70
C LEU A 10 -7.67 21.01 -0.35
N GLY A 11 -7.58 21.85 -1.39
CA GLY A 11 -8.63 21.99 -2.39
C GLY A 11 -9.86 22.75 -1.91
N SER A 12 -10.99 22.54 -2.58
CA SER A 12 -12.19 23.40 -2.50
C SER A 12 -13.40 22.80 -1.78
N HIS A 13 -13.39 21.51 -1.43
CA HIS A 13 -14.54 20.88 -0.75
C HIS A 13 -14.75 21.47 0.65
N ARG A 14 -15.99 21.75 1.03
CA ARG A 14 -16.35 22.35 2.32
C ARG A 14 -17.66 21.76 2.81
N ARG A 15 -17.80 21.62 4.13
CA ARG A 15 -19.06 21.28 4.80
C ARG A 15 -19.46 22.42 5.74
N SER A 16 -20.59 23.06 5.46
CA SER A 16 -21.15 24.06 6.35
C SER A 16 -21.62 23.42 7.66
N VAL A 17 -21.28 24.04 8.78
CA VAL A 17 -21.71 23.62 10.11
C VAL A 17 -22.36 24.76 10.88
N THR A 18 -23.12 24.43 11.91
CA THR A 18 -23.73 25.42 12.80
C THR A 18 -22.64 26.13 13.61
N THR A 19 -22.23 27.29 13.11
CA THR A 19 -21.36 28.26 13.78
C THR A 19 -21.62 29.66 13.24
N SER A 20 -21.34 30.68 14.05
CA SER A 20 -21.34 32.08 13.61
C SER A 20 -19.93 32.63 13.39
N SER A 21 -18.88 31.85 13.70
CA SER A 21 -17.49 32.24 13.49
C SER A 21 -16.98 31.75 12.12
N PRO A 22 -16.62 32.67 11.20
CA PRO A 22 -15.95 32.31 9.96
C PRO A 22 -14.64 31.53 10.18
N GLU A 23 -13.91 31.86 11.25
CA GLU A 23 -12.67 31.18 11.63
C GLU A 23 -12.92 29.74 12.07
N ALA A 24 -13.95 29.50 12.90
CA ALA A 24 -14.33 28.16 13.30
C ALA A 24 -14.75 27.32 12.08
N GLN A 25 -15.54 27.89 11.17
CA GLN A 25 -15.94 27.22 9.93
C GLN A 25 -14.72 26.89 9.03
N LEU A 26 -13.75 27.79 8.94
CA LEU A 26 -12.51 27.56 8.19
C LEU A 26 -11.70 26.40 8.78
N TRP A 27 -11.48 26.40 10.09
CA TRP A 27 -10.73 25.35 10.78
C TRP A 27 -11.46 24.00 10.77
N PHE A 28 -12.79 24.00 10.90
CA PHE A 28 -13.60 22.80 10.73
C PHE A 28 -13.40 22.19 9.34
N ASN A 29 -13.50 23.00 8.27
CA ASN A 29 -13.31 22.52 6.90
C ASN A 29 -11.91 21.93 6.68
N ARG A 30 -10.86 22.54 7.26
CA ARG A 30 -9.49 22.00 7.21
C ARG A 30 -9.39 20.66 7.94
N GLY A 31 -9.95 20.58 9.15
CA GLY A 31 -9.94 19.35 9.94
C GLY A 31 -10.67 18.22 9.23
N PHE A 32 -11.79 18.54 8.58
CA PHE A 32 -12.59 17.58 7.84
C PHE A 32 -11.84 17.00 6.64
N LEU A 33 -11.14 17.84 5.87
CA LEU A 33 -10.31 17.38 4.76
C LEU A 33 -9.09 16.58 5.20
N TRP A 34 -8.45 16.95 6.31
CA TRP A 34 -7.38 16.15 6.88
C TRP A 34 -7.85 14.80 7.42
N ALA A 35 -9.06 14.75 7.99
CA ALA A 35 -9.68 13.52 8.45
C ALA A 35 -9.95 12.58 7.27
N TYR A 36 -10.50 13.08 6.15
CA TYR A 36 -10.61 12.32 4.92
C TYR A 36 -9.26 11.87 4.39
N SER A 37 -8.23 12.72 4.50
CA SER A 37 -6.87 12.42 4.07
C SER A 37 -6.10 11.48 5.00
N PHE A 38 -6.74 10.98 6.05
CA PHE A 38 -6.15 10.11 7.09
C PHE A 38 -4.94 10.72 7.82
N ASN A 39 -4.77 12.05 7.79
CA ASN A 39 -3.85 12.76 8.69
C ASN A 39 -4.62 13.18 9.96
N HIS A 40 -4.82 12.19 10.84
CA HIS A 40 -5.70 12.33 12.00
C HIS A 40 -5.22 13.36 13.01
N ASP A 41 -3.91 13.52 13.22
CA ASP A 41 -3.42 14.51 14.19
C ASP A 41 -3.63 15.93 13.71
N GLU A 42 -3.34 16.21 12.43
CA GLU A 42 -3.61 17.53 11.88
C GLU A 42 -5.12 17.80 11.80
N ALA A 43 -5.93 16.77 11.55
CA ALA A 43 -7.38 16.87 11.65
C ALA A 43 -7.83 17.28 13.05
N VAL A 44 -7.37 16.58 14.08
CA VAL A 44 -7.64 16.89 15.49
C VAL A 44 -7.20 18.31 15.85
N ARG A 45 -5.97 18.71 15.48
CA ARG A 45 -5.47 20.08 15.73
C ARG A 45 -6.36 21.14 15.07
N CYS A 46 -6.83 20.88 13.85
CA CYS A 46 -7.74 21.78 13.16
C CYS A 46 -9.09 21.87 13.87
N PHE A 47 -9.65 20.75 14.31
CA PHE A 47 -10.91 20.77 15.06
C PHE A 47 -10.77 21.43 16.43
N GLU A 48 -9.67 21.22 17.14
CA GLU A 48 -9.35 21.91 18.40
C GLU A 48 -9.30 23.43 18.16
N ARG A 49 -8.61 23.91 17.12
CA ARG A 49 -8.64 25.33 16.73
C ARG A 49 -10.04 25.84 16.40
N ALA A 50 -10.88 25.02 15.77
CA ALA A 50 -12.28 25.40 15.53
C ALA A 50 -13.04 25.60 16.85
N THR A 51 -12.78 24.77 17.88
CA THR A 51 -13.38 24.94 19.22
C THR A 51 -12.84 26.17 19.96
N GLU A 52 -11.59 26.59 19.72
CA GLU A 52 -11.01 27.82 20.27
C GLU A 52 -11.70 29.07 19.72
N HIS A 53 -12.05 29.06 18.43
CA HIS A 53 -12.74 30.16 17.75
C HIS A 53 -14.24 30.18 18.02
N ASP A 54 -14.89 29.03 18.16
CA ASP A 54 -16.28 28.91 18.58
C ASP A 54 -16.48 27.73 19.58
N PRO A 55 -16.44 28.01 20.90
CA PRO A 55 -16.65 27.00 21.94
C PRO A 55 -18.07 26.40 21.97
N LYS A 56 -18.99 26.87 21.12
CA LYS A 56 -20.35 26.35 20.96
C LYS A 56 -20.54 25.57 19.66
N CYS A 57 -19.50 25.43 18.82
CA CYS A 57 -19.57 24.64 17.59
C CYS A 57 -19.58 23.14 17.91
N ALA A 58 -20.77 22.52 17.98
CA ALA A 58 -20.94 21.12 18.30
C ALA A 58 -20.17 20.19 17.35
N MET A 59 -20.14 20.53 16.05
CA MET A 59 -19.45 19.71 15.04
C MET A 59 -17.93 19.77 15.14
N ALA A 60 -17.33 20.82 15.70
CA ALA A 60 -15.90 20.83 15.96
C ALA A 60 -15.51 19.75 17.00
N PHE A 61 -16.29 19.62 18.08
CA PHE A 61 -16.11 18.55 19.06
C PHE A 61 -16.39 17.16 18.47
N TRP A 62 -17.43 17.02 17.64
CA TRP A 62 -17.66 15.79 16.87
C TRP A 62 -16.45 15.42 16.00
N GLY A 63 -15.84 16.41 15.33
CA GLY A 63 -14.67 16.21 14.47
C GLY A 63 -13.45 15.70 15.23
N ILE A 64 -13.22 16.20 16.46
CA ILE A 64 -12.17 15.66 17.35
C ILE A 64 -12.41 14.17 17.60
N ALA A 65 -13.63 13.79 17.99
CA ALA A 65 -13.97 12.39 18.24
C ALA A 65 -13.87 11.51 16.99
N TYR A 66 -14.29 12.03 15.83
CA TYR A 66 -14.21 11.30 14.56
C TYR A 66 -12.76 11.01 14.18
N ALA A 67 -11.88 12.01 14.27
CA ALA A 67 -10.49 11.91 13.86
C ALA A 67 -9.62 11.05 14.78
N VAL A 68 -9.89 11.00 16.10
CA VAL A 68 -9.12 10.11 17.00
C VAL A 68 -9.52 8.63 16.89
N GLY A 69 -10.66 8.34 16.26
CA GLY A 69 -11.21 7.00 16.10
C GLY A 69 -10.45 6.15 15.08
N PRO A 70 -10.88 4.89 14.90
CA PRO A 70 -10.31 4.01 13.88
C PRO A 70 -10.70 4.51 12.47
N ASN A 71 -10.00 4.02 11.46
CA ASN A 71 -10.33 4.20 10.05
C ASN A 71 -9.97 2.90 9.29
N TYR A 72 -10.18 2.89 7.97
CA TYR A 72 -9.89 1.72 7.13
C TYR A 72 -8.43 1.21 7.25
N ASN A 73 -7.46 2.10 7.41
CA ASN A 73 -6.03 1.76 7.47
C ASN A 73 -5.52 1.52 8.90
N LYS A 74 -6.03 2.22 9.91
CA LYS A 74 -5.79 1.94 11.33
C LYS A 74 -7.09 1.46 11.98
N ALA A 75 -7.38 0.18 11.76
CA ALA A 75 -8.50 -0.50 12.39
C ALA A 75 -8.25 -0.71 13.90
N TRP A 76 -9.31 -0.95 14.68
CA TRP A 76 -9.22 -1.07 16.14
C TRP A 76 -8.17 -2.06 16.66
N HIS A 77 -7.90 -3.15 15.93
CA HIS A 77 -6.92 -4.16 16.35
C HIS A 77 -5.46 -3.69 16.28
N PHE A 78 -5.19 -2.54 15.62
CA PHE A 78 -3.88 -1.89 15.63
C PHE A 78 -3.70 -0.85 16.74
N PHE A 79 -4.73 -0.62 17.58
CA PHE A 79 -4.60 0.21 18.75
C PHE A 79 -4.13 -0.65 19.93
N ASP A 80 -2.92 -0.39 20.43
CA ASP A 80 -2.45 -0.99 21.66
C ASP A 80 -3.30 -0.55 22.86
N MET A 81 -3.04 -1.09 24.07
CA MET A 81 -3.87 -0.78 25.24
C MET A 81 -3.81 0.71 25.62
N ALA A 82 -2.64 1.34 25.55
CA ALA A 82 -2.46 2.74 25.93
C ALA A 82 -3.13 3.67 24.91
N ASP A 83 -2.96 3.35 23.62
CA ASP A 83 -3.59 4.05 22.50
C ASP A 83 -5.12 3.95 22.58
N ARG A 84 -5.67 2.76 22.86
CA ARG A 84 -7.12 2.57 23.08
C ARG A 84 -7.63 3.43 24.23
N GLN A 85 -6.96 3.42 25.38
CA GLN A 85 -7.36 4.21 26.55
C GLN A 85 -7.37 5.71 26.23
N HIS A 86 -6.31 6.20 25.57
CA HIS A 86 -6.22 7.60 25.17
C HIS A 86 -7.32 7.98 24.17
N THR A 87 -7.49 7.21 23.09
CA THR A 87 -8.51 7.45 22.07
C THR A 87 -9.92 7.43 22.65
N VAL A 88 -10.28 6.42 23.44
CA VAL A 88 -11.63 6.29 24.02
C VAL A 88 -11.92 7.44 24.97
N LYS A 89 -10.96 7.83 25.81
CA LYS A 89 -11.12 8.97 26.71
C LYS A 89 -11.34 10.26 25.93
N LYS A 90 -10.44 10.59 24.99
CA LYS A 90 -10.52 11.83 24.21
C LYS A 90 -11.79 11.91 23.37
N ALA A 91 -12.21 10.80 22.76
CA ALA A 91 -13.45 10.74 21.99
C ALA A 91 -14.69 10.95 22.88
N ASN A 92 -14.77 10.30 24.04
CA ASN A 92 -15.90 10.44 24.95
C ASN A 92 -16.01 11.86 25.55
N GLU A 93 -14.88 12.48 25.91
CA GLU A 93 -14.86 13.87 26.39
C GLU A 93 -15.40 14.83 25.31
N ALA A 94 -14.93 14.67 24.07
CA ALA A 94 -15.39 15.48 22.94
C ALA A 94 -16.87 15.22 22.59
N LEU A 95 -17.32 13.95 22.57
CA LEU A 95 -18.72 13.59 22.28
C LEU A 95 -19.70 14.06 23.36
N THR A 96 -19.29 14.03 24.62
CA THR A 96 -20.07 14.62 25.72
C THR A 96 -20.32 16.09 25.43
N ARG A 97 -19.27 16.84 25.09
CA ARG A 97 -19.38 18.26 24.77
C ARG A 97 -20.21 18.52 23.51
N ALA A 98 -20.01 17.73 22.46
CA ALA A 98 -20.82 17.80 21.24
C ALA A 98 -22.30 17.59 21.53
N THR A 99 -22.64 16.62 22.39
CA THR A 99 -24.02 16.29 22.76
C THR A 99 -24.69 17.40 23.57
N GLU A 100 -23.98 18.03 24.51
CA GLU A 100 -24.50 19.20 25.26
C GLU A 100 -24.87 20.37 24.34
N LEU A 101 -24.06 20.58 23.30
CA LEU A 101 -24.21 21.68 22.35
C LEU A 101 -25.18 21.37 21.20
N ALA A 102 -25.50 20.09 20.98
CA ALA A 102 -26.28 19.61 19.85
C ALA A 102 -27.69 20.23 19.77
N SER A 103 -28.25 20.72 20.88
CA SER A 103 -29.57 21.38 20.90
C SER A 103 -29.68 22.59 19.95
N ASN A 104 -28.56 23.28 19.68
CA ASN A 104 -28.51 24.42 18.76
C ASN A 104 -28.13 24.02 17.32
N ALA A 105 -27.74 22.76 17.08
CA ALA A 105 -27.27 22.27 15.79
C ALA A 105 -28.44 21.90 14.86
N THR A 106 -28.17 21.79 13.56
CA THR A 106 -29.15 21.31 12.57
C THR A 106 -29.53 19.84 12.81
N PRO A 107 -30.68 19.37 12.28
CA PRO A 107 -31.08 17.97 12.43
C PRO A 107 -30.01 16.95 12.03
N VAL A 108 -29.36 17.14 10.87
CA VAL A 108 -28.31 16.23 10.38
C VAL A 108 -27.09 16.19 11.31
N GLU A 109 -26.67 17.34 11.86
CA GLU A 109 -25.56 17.40 12.81
C GLU A 109 -25.88 16.68 14.11
N ARG A 110 -27.10 16.83 14.63
CA ARG A 110 -27.53 16.11 15.84
C ARG A 110 -27.51 14.60 15.64
N ASP A 111 -27.97 14.15 14.47
CA ASP A 111 -28.03 12.74 14.15
C ASP A 111 -26.62 12.14 13.93
N LEU A 112 -25.71 12.88 13.30
CA LEU A 112 -24.29 12.51 13.17
C LEU A 112 -23.58 12.44 14.53
N ILE A 113 -23.82 13.41 15.41
CA ILE A 113 -23.29 13.41 16.78
C ILE A 113 -23.76 12.17 17.53
N LYS A 114 -25.07 11.91 17.48
CA LYS A 114 -25.66 10.74 18.12
C LYS A 114 -25.08 9.44 17.58
N ALA A 115 -24.97 9.29 16.25
CA ALA A 115 -24.47 8.07 15.64
C ALA A 115 -23.02 7.76 16.04
N LEU A 116 -22.15 8.77 16.09
CA LEU A 116 -20.73 8.59 16.43
C LEU A 116 -20.51 8.04 17.85
N THR A 117 -21.45 8.26 18.78
CA THR A 117 -21.36 7.68 20.13
C THR A 117 -21.30 6.15 20.12
N ALA A 118 -21.91 5.48 19.13
CA ALA A 118 -21.89 4.03 19.01
C ALA A 118 -20.50 3.46 18.64
N ARG A 119 -19.58 4.31 18.17
CA ARG A 119 -18.23 3.91 17.77
C ARG A 119 -17.28 3.73 18.97
N PHE A 120 -17.63 4.27 20.14
CA PHE A 120 -16.75 4.29 21.31
C PHE A 120 -17.43 3.63 22.52
N PRO A 121 -16.70 2.79 23.27
CA PRO A 121 -17.18 2.25 24.54
C PRO A 121 -17.05 3.29 25.66
N PRO A 122 -17.69 3.07 26.83
CA PRO A 122 -17.40 3.85 28.04
C PRO A 122 -15.92 3.78 28.43
N SER A 123 -15.39 4.89 28.98
CA SER A 123 -13.95 5.01 29.30
C SER A 123 -13.49 4.10 30.45
N ASP A 124 -14.41 3.69 31.32
CA ASP A 124 -14.19 2.78 32.44
C ASP A 124 -14.42 1.30 32.06
N ASN A 125 -14.87 1.03 30.84
CA ASN A 125 -15.17 -0.32 30.36
C ASN A 125 -14.80 -0.50 28.88
N ILE A 126 -13.49 -0.49 28.59
CA ILE A 126 -12.96 -0.73 27.24
C ILE A 126 -12.84 -2.25 27.01
N PRO A 127 -13.57 -2.83 26.04
CA PRO A 127 -13.51 -4.25 25.77
C PRO A 127 -12.18 -4.64 25.12
N SER A 128 -11.78 -5.90 25.31
CA SER A 128 -10.59 -6.45 24.66
C SER A 128 -10.76 -6.56 23.14
N ASP A 129 -11.97 -6.93 22.70
CA ASP A 129 -12.37 -6.94 21.29
C ASP A 129 -13.26 -5.73 21.01
N MET A 130 -12.79 -4.87 20.12
CA MET A 130 -13.46 -3.64 19.70
C MET A 130 -14.20 -3.83 18.36
N GLY A 131 -14.09 -4.99 17.71
CA GLY A 131 -14.73 -5.31 16.43
C GLY A 131 -16.26 -5.05 16.40
N PRO A 132 -17.02 -5.41 17.46
CA PRO A 132 -18.45 -5.11 17.52
C PRO A 132 -18.81 -3.62 17.41
N LEU A 133 -17.90 -2.70 17.74
CA LEU A 133 -18.12 -1.26 17.63
C LEU A 133 -18.14 -0.77 16.18
N ASN A 134 -17.49 -1.48 15.26
CA ASN A 134 -17.58 -1.15 13.82
C ASN A 134 -18.99 -1.39 13.30
N TYR A 135 -19.61 -2.52 13.69
CA TYR A 135 -21.01 -2.82 13.38
C TYR A 135 -21.94 -1.81 14.05
N ALA A 136 -21.74 -1.52 15.34
CA ALA A 136 -22.58 -0.58 16.07
C ALA A 136 -22.59 0.82 15.44
N TYR A 137 -21.42 1.31 14.99
CA TYR A 137 -21.34 2.60 14.30
C TYR A 137 -21.98 2.57 12.91
N ALA A 138 -21.75 1.53 12.11
CA ALA A 138 -22.41 1.38 10.81
C ALA A 138 -23.94 1.32 10.94
N ASP A 139 -24.45 0.56 11.91
CA ASP A 139 -25.88 0.44 12.20
C ASP A 139 -26.48 1.77 12.71
N ALA A 140 -25.71 2.55 13.48
CA ALA A 140 -26.13 3.87 13.92
C ALA A 140 -26.15 4.91 12.78
N MET A 141 -25.23 4.80 11.82
CA MET A 141 -25.15 5.67 10.64
C MET A 141 -26.22 5.35 9.59
N ARG A 142 -26.65 4.09 9.49
CA ARG A 142 -27.67 3.63 8.54
C ARG A 142 -28.98 4.46 8.55
N PRO A 143 -29.66 4.71 9.69
CA PRO A 143 -30.83 5.58 9.73
C PRO A 143 -30.51 7.05 9.38
N VAL A 144 -29.30 7.52 9.69
CA VAL A 144 -28.85 8.88 9.32
C VAL A 144 -28.75 8.99 7.79
N TYR A 145 -28.11 8.02 7.13
CA TYR A 145 -28.05 7.97 5.68
C TYR A 145 -29.44 7.90 5.03
N HIS A 146 -30.36 7.09 5.58
CA HIS A 146 -31.72 7.02 5.04
C HIS A 146 -32.50 8.34 5.18
N ALA A 147 -32.27 9.11 6.25
CA ALA A 147 -32.90 10.40 6.47
C ALA A 147 -32.30 11.52 5.59
N TYR A 148 -31.01 11.44 5.26
CA TYR A 148 -30.25 12.48 4.55
C TYR A 148 -29.48 11.94 3.33
N SER A 149 -30.11 11.06 2.54
CA SER A 149 -29.42 10.33 1.44
C SER A 149 -28.91 11.21 0.29
N THR A 150 -29.36 12.48 0.23
CA THR A 150 -28.86 13.49 -0.71
C THR A 150 -27.69 14.31 -0.15
N ASP A 151 -27.32 14.15 1.12
CA ASP A 151 -26.14 14.77 1.72
C ASP A 151 -24.92 13.89 1.40
N VAL A 152 -24.06 14.39 0.53
CA VAL A 152 -22.87 13.68 0.03
C VAL A 152 -21.85 13.37 1.14
N ASP A 153 -21.70 14.22 2.15
CA ASP A 153 -20.79 13.92 3.26
C ASP A 153 -21.37 12.83 4.17
N VAL A 154 -22.69 12.79 4.37
CA VAL A 154 -23.37 11.71 5.13
C VAL A 154 -23.17 10.37 4.43
N ALA A 155 -23.29 10.34 3.09
CA ALA A 155 -23.02 9.15 2.30
C ALA A 155 -21.56 8.68 2.45
N ALA A 156 -20.59 9.61 2.41
CA ALA A 156 -19.18 9.28 2.65
C ALA A 156 -18.95 8.69 4.06
N LEU A 157 -19.50 9.31 5.11
CA LEU A 157 -19.35 8.84 6.48
C LEU A 157 -19.99 7.46 6.71
N PHE A 158 -21.13 7.19 6.06
CA PHE A 158 -21.77 5.87 6.14
C PHE A 158 -21.00 4.81 5.34
N GLY A 159 -20.50 5.15 4.15
CA GLY A 159 -19.64 4.28 3.35
C GLY A 159 -18.36 3.89 4.11
N ASP A 160 -17.68 4.85 4.74
CA ASP A 160 -16.53 4.61 5.60
C ASP A 160 -16.87 3.67 6.77
N ALA A 161 -18.00 3.90 7.45
CA ALA A 161 -18.45 3.06 8.56
C ALA A 161 -18.67 1.59 8.13
N LEU A 162 -19.30 1.37 6.97
CA LEU A 162 -19.50 0.03 6.41
C LEU A 162 -18.18 -0.65 6.03
N MET A 163 -17.26 0.09 5.39
CA MET A 163 -15.95 -0.45 4.99
C MET A 163 -15.09 -0.82 6.21
N CYS A 164 -15.20 -0.07 7.31
CA CYS A 164 -14.51 -0.35 8.57
C CYS A 164 -14.97 -1.63 9.27
N ILE A 165 -16.03 -2.32 8.82
CA ILE A 165 -16.42 -3.63 9.33
C ILE A 165 -15.39 -4.71 9.00
N SER A 166 -14.84 -4.69 7.78
CA SER A 166 -13.83 -5.67 7.32
C SER A 166 -12.71 -4.97 6.53
N PRO A 167 -11.92 -4.10 7.18
CA PRO A 167 -10.86 -3.34 6.52
C PRO A 167 -9.85 -4.30 5.87
N ARG A 168 -9.44 -4.01 4.63
CA ARG A 168 -8.56 -4.85 3.80
C ARG A 168 -9.06 -6.28 3.58
N GLY A 169 -10.36 -6.49 3.71
CA GLY A 169 -11.04 -7.77 3.53
C GLY A 169 -12.41 -7.59 2.91
N LEU A 170 -12.57 -6.62 1.98
CA LEU A 170 -13.86 -6.32 1.33
C LEU A 170 -14.17 -7.30 0.19
N TRP A 171 -13.14 -7.84 -0.46
CA TRP A 171 -13.27 -8.82 -1.53
C TRP A 171 -12.44 -10.06 -1.24
N ASP A 172 -12.99 -11.22 -1.55
CA ASP A 172 -12.26 -12.48 -1.52
C ASP A 172 -11.36 -12.57 -2.76
N LEU A 173 -10.05 -12.67 -2.54
CA LEU A 173 -9.07 -12.60 -3.62
C LEU A 173 -9.16 -13.77 -4.60
N ASP A 174 -9.63 -14.93 -4.17
CA ASP A 174 -9.69 -16.15 -4.98
C ASP A 174 -10.97 -16.23 -5.82
N THR A 175 -12.11 -15.91 -5.21
CA THR A 175 -13.43 -16.00 -5.84
C THR A 175 -13.87 -14.69 -6.49
N GLY A 176 -13.25 -13.56 -6.12
CA GLY A 176 -13.63 -12.22 -6.57
C GLY A 176 -14.98 -11.75 -6.03
N LYS A 177 -15.57 -12.45 -5.04
CA LYS A 177 -16.86 -12.08 -4.46
C LYS A 177 -16.68 -11.08 -3.31
N PRO A 178 -17.64 -10.17 -3.07
CA PRO A 178 -17.68 -9.39 -1.83
C PRO A 178 -17.70 -10.32 -0.61
N THR A 179 -17.01 -9.95 0.47
CA THR A 179 -16.94 -10.77 1.69
C THR A 179 -18.17 -10.66 2.58
N GLY A 180 -19.05 -9.69 2.35
CA GLY A 180 -20.32 -9.55 3.05
C GLY A 180 -21.21 -8.43 2.52
N ASP A 181 -22.46 -8.40 3.02
CA ASP A 181 -23.49 -7.44 2.61
C ASP A 181 -23.07 -5.98 2.84
N HIS A 182 -22.26 -5.72 3.87
CA HIS A 182 -21.70 -4.40 4.15
C HIS A 182 -20.82 -3.88 3.00
N THR A 183 -20.11 -4.76 2.30
CA THR A 183 -19.30 -4.37 1.13
C THR A 183 -20.19 -3.99 -0.05
N VAL A 184 -21.21 -4.81 -0.33
CA VAL A 184 -22.18 -4.55 -1.42
C VAL A 184 -22.93 -3.24 -1.15
N GLU A 185 -23.30 -3.01 0.10
CA GLU A 185 -23.96 -1.79 0.51
C GLU A 185 -23.04 -0.57 0.40
N ALA A 186 -21.79 -0.65 0.88
CA ALA A 186 -20.82 0.43 0.76
C ALA A 186 -20.63 0.83 -0.71
N GLN A 187 -20.52 -0.16 -1.61
CA GLN A 187 -20.46 0.07 -3.05
C GLN A 187 -21.66 0.86 -3.54
N LYS A 188 -22.87 0.41 -3.21
CA LYS A 188 -24.10 1.06 -3.65
C LYS A 188 -24.21 2.49 -3.13
N VAL A 189 -23.88 2.73 -1.86
CA VAL A 189 -23.91 4.07 -1.25
C VAL A 189 -22.93 5.01 -1.96
N ILE A 190 -21.68 4.58 -2.11
CA ILE A 190 -20.61 5.42 -2.69
C ILE A 190 -20.89 5.69 -4.18
N GLU A 191 -21.27 4.67 -4.96
CA GLU A 191 -21.62 4.85 -6.38
C GLU A 191 -22.85 5.75 -6.57
N SER A 192 -23.88 5.59 -5.73
CA SER A 192 -25.07 6.44 -5.77
C SER A 192 -24.73 7.90 -5.43
N ALA A 193 -23.86 8.13 -4.44
CA ALA A 193 -23.43 9.46 -4.06
C ALA A 193 -22.56 10.11 -5.14
N MET A 194 -21.64 9.37 -5.78
CA MET A 194 -20.86 9.87 -6.91
C MET A 194 -21.71 10.23 -8.14
N ALA A 195 -22.91 9.65 -8.27
CA ALA A 195 -23.86 10.01 -9.31
C ALA A 195 -24.62 11.32 -9.04
N GLN A 196 -24.51 11.90 -7.82
CA GLN A 196 -25.20 13.13 -7.43
C GLN A 196 -24.44 14.38 -7.87
N GLY A 197 -24.48 14.67 -9.17
CA GLY A 197 -23.93 15.90 -9.74
C GLY A 197 -22.42 16.05 -9.56
N ILE A 198 -21.93 17.29 -9.72
CA ILE A 198 -20.48 17.57 -9.62
C ILE A 198 -19.97 17.42 -8.19
N GLU A 199 -20.77 17.79 -7.20
CA GLU A 199 -20.40 17.75 -5.78
C GLU A 199 -20.16 16.32 -5.31
N GLY A 200 -21.05 15.38 -5.66
CA GLY A 200 -20.86 13.97 -5.34
C GLY A 200 -19.71 13.33 -6.13
N ARG A 201 -19.61 13.62 -7.43
CA ARG A 201 -18.62 13.04 -8.34
C ARG A 201 -17.18 13.47 -8.07
N ASP A 202 -16.98 14.73 -7.71
CA ASP A 202 -15.67 15.33 -7.40
C ASP A 202 -15.46 15.45 -5.87
N HIS A 203 -16.20 14.67 -5.06
CA HIS A 203 -16.04 14.62 -3.61
C HIS A 203 -14.76 13.85 -3.23
N PRO A 204 -13.82 14.44 -2.44
CA PRO A 204 -12.57 13.79 -2.08
C PRO A 204 -12.76 12.43 -1.39
N ALA A 205 -13.65 12.36 -0.40
CA ALA A 205 -13.89 11.12 0.35
C ALA A 205 -14.55 10.03 -0.51
N HIS A 206 -15.45 10.35 -1.45
CA HIS A 206 -16.05 9.32 -2.29
C HIS A 206 -15.02 8.72 -3.23
N CYS A 207 -14.18 9.56 -3.85
CA CYS A 207 -13.13 9.08 -4.72
C CYS A 207 -12.13 8.21 -3.94
N HIS A 208 -11.72 8.66 -2.74
CA HIS A 208 -10.82 7.93 -1.85
C HIS A 208 -11.40 6.58 -1.39
N LEU A 209 -12.61 6.58 -0.84
CA LEU A 209 -13.25 5.36 -0.34
C LEU A 209 -13.55 4.38 -1.47
N TYR A 210 -13.94 4.86 -2.65
CA TYR A 210 -14.19 3.99 -3.80
C TYR A 210 -12.92 3.31 -4.30
N ILE A 211 -11.78 3.98 -4.24
CA ILE A 211 -10.47 3.36 -4.54
C ILE A 211 -10.21 2.20 -3.58
N HIS A 212 -10.28 2.45 -2.26
CA HIS A 212 -10.09 1.40 -1.25
C HIS A 212 -11.09 0.25 -1.40
N LEU A 213 -12.34 0.57 -1.74
CA LEU A 213 -13.36 -0.44 -1.98
C LEU A 213 -13.01 -1.31 -3.19
N MET A 214 -12.46 -0.75 -4.26
CA MET A 214 -12.26 -1.46 -5.53
C MET A 214 -10.86 -2.09 -5.68
N GLU A 215 -9.88 -1.71 -4.86
CA GLU A 215 -8.47 -2.14 -4.97
C GLU A 215 -8.27 -3.67 -4.90
N MET A 216 -9.16 -4.38 -4.19
CA MET A 216 -9.17 -5.85 -4.06
C MET A 216 -10.21 -6.53 -4.98
N SER A 217 -11.06 -5.76 -5.65
CA SER A 217 -12.15 -6.30 -6.46
C SER A 217 -11.61 -7.01 -7.73
N PRO A 218 -12.41 -7.87 -8.38
CA PRO A 218 -12.05 -8.42 -9.70
C PRO A 218 -12.17 -7.40 -10.83
N MET A 219 -12.62 -6.16 -10.55
CA MET A 219 -12.92 -5.10 -11.52
C MET A 219 -12.38 -3.73 -11.06
N PRO A 220 -11.09 -3.62 -10.70
CA PRO A 220 -10.50 -2.38 -10.16
C PRO A 220 -10.60 -1.21 -11.14
N GLU A 221 -10.64 -1.48 -12.45
CA GLU A 221 -10.74 -0.46 -13.50
C GLU A 221 -11.98 0.44 -13.38
N ARG A 222 -13.04 -0.02 -12.70
CA ARG A 222 -14.22 0.82 -12.42
C ARG A 222 -13.89 2.05 -11.59
N ALA A 223 -12.81 2.03 -10.82
CA ALA A 223 -12.37 3.16 -9.99
C ALA A 223 -11.42 4.12 -10.71
N LEU A 224 -10.97 3.85 -11.94
CA LEU A 224 -10.09 4.75 -12.69
C LEU A 224 -10.61 6.20 -12.77
N PRO A 225 -11.91 6.46 -13.08
CA PRO A 225 -12.41 7.84 -13.11
C PRO A 225 -12.35 8.54 -11.74
N ALA A 226 -12.51 7.80 -10.65
CA ALA A 226 -12.36 8.35 -9.29
C ALA A 226 -10.89 8.63 -8.97
N SER A 227 -9.99 7.70 -9.31
CA SER A 227 -8.53 7.87 -9.23
C SER A 227 -8.05 9.11 -9.97
N ASP A 228 -8.53 9.33 -11.19
CA ASP A 228 -8.17 10.50 -12.01
C ASP A 228 -8.56 11.83 -11.38
N ARG A 229 -9.73 11.86 -10.74
CA ARG A 229 -10.22 13.07 -10.05
C ARG A 229 -9.41 13.30 -8.79
N LEU A 230 -9.22 12.28 -7.97
CA LEU A 230 -8.63 12.43 -6.62
C LEU A 230 -7.25 13.09 -6.64
N ARG A 231 -6.41 12.79 -7.64
CA ARG A 231 -5.05 13.34 -7.80
C ARG A 231 -4.98 14.87 -7.77
N ARG A 232 -6.07 15.57 -8.05
CA ARG A 232 -6.12 17.04 -8.07
C ARG A 232 -7.01 17.66 -7.00
N LEU A 233 -7.73 16.85 -6.22
CA LEU A 233 -8.74 17.36 -5.28
C LEU A 233 -8.13 17.89 -3.99
N VAL A 234 -7.06 17.27 -3.48
CA VAL A 234 -6.43 17.65 -2.20
C VAL A 234 -4.90 17.66 -2.32
N PRO A 235 -4.31 18.64 -3.05
CA PRO A 235 -2.92 18.56 -3.52
C PRO A 235 -1.84 18.49 -2.44
N ASP A 236 -2.04 19.10 -1.27
CA ASP A 236 -1.05 19.04 -0.18
C ASP A 236 -1.30 17.89 0.81
N ALA A 237 -2.25 16.99 0.52
CA ALA A 237 -2.48 15.79 1.31
C ALA A 237 -1.87 14.57 0.61
N ALA A 238 -0.66 14.18 1.03
CA ALA A 238 0.10 13.11 0.38
C ALA A 238 -0.67 11.80 0.21
N HIS A 239 -1.45 11.40 1.22
CA HIS A 239 -2.28 10.19 1.13
C HIS A 239 -3.27 10.27 -0.05
N MET A 240 -3.92 11.42 -0.26
CA MET A 240 -4.88 11.61 -1.37
C MET A 240 -4.22 11.52 -2.75
N LEU A 241 -2.96 11.97 -2.87
CA LEU A 241 -2.17 11.84 -4.10
C LEU A 241 -1.71 10.40 -4.35
N HIS A 242 -1.38 9.69 -3.27
CA HIS A 242 -0.95 8.29 -3.30
C HIS A 242 -2.10 7.32 -3.63
N MET A 243 -3.29 7.52 -3.05
CA MET A 243 -4.41 6.58 -3.15
C MET A 243 -4.73 6.09 -4.57
N PRO A 244 -4.79 6.95 -5.60
CA PRO A 244 -5.00 6.53 -6.99
C PRO A 244 -4.05 5.42 -7.49
N THR A 245 -2.84 5.34 -6.91
CA THR A 245 -1.82 4.35 -7.30
C THR A 245 -2.20 2.91 -6.98
N HIS A 246 -3.09 2.69 -6.01
CA HIS A 246 -3.67 1.37 -5.72
C HIS A 246 -4.39 0.80 -6.95
N ILE A 247 -5.18 1.63 -7.63
CA ILE A 247 -5.88 1.25 -8.86
C ILE A 247 -4.92 1.19 -10.04
N ASP A 248 -4.00 2.15 -10.15
CA ASP A 248 -2.99 2.14 -11.22
C ASP A 248 -2.22 0.81 -11.24
N MET A 249 -1.67 0.40 -10.09
CA MET A 249 -0.97 -0.88 -9.97
C MET A 249 -1.91 -2.07 -10.18
N ALA A 250 -3.18 -1.95 -9.78
CA ALA A 250 -4.16 -3.00 -9.98
C ALA A 250 -4.54 -3.23 -11.45
N VAL A 251 -4.43 -2.21 -12.30
CA VAL A 251 -4.67 -2.30 -13.75
C VAL A 251 -3.37 -2.35 -14.57
N GLY A 252 -2.22 -2.26 -13.92
CA GLY A 252 -0.91 -2.32 -14.56
C GLY A 252 -0.38 -1.00 -15.14
N ASP A 253 -0.91 0.15 -14.70
CA ASP A 253 -0.41 1.49 -15.04
C ASP A 253 0.71 1.94 -14.08
N TYR A 254 1.81 1.19 -14.07
CA TYR A 254 2.93 1.45 -13.16
C TYR A 254 3.61 2.81 -13.39
N ARG A 255 3.57 3.33 -14.62
CA ARG A 255 4.14 4.66 -14.94
C ARG A 255 3.44 5.73 -14.12
N ARG A 256 2.10 5.71 -14.15
CA ARG A 256 1.29 6.68 -13.42
C ARG A 256 1.40 6.52 -11.92
N ALA A 257 1.56 5.29 -11.44
CA ALA A 257 1.84 5.00 -10.04
C ALA A 257 3.18 5.60 -9.58
N VAL A 258 4.23 5.60 -10.41
CA VAL A 258 5.49 6.29 -10.09
C VAL A 258 5.26 7.79 -9.97
N ASP A 259 4.63 8.41 -10.97
CA ASP A 259 4.46 9.87 -11.02
C ASP A 259 3.63 10.38 -9.83
N SER A 260 2.55 9.70 -9.47
CA SER A 260 1.68 10.17 -8.38
C SER A 260 2.24 9.93 -6.99
N ASN A 261 3.06 8.90 -6.83
CA ASN A 261 3.80 8.73 -5.59
C ASN A 261 4.94 9.73 -5.44
N GLU A 262 5.54 10.21 -6.54
CA GLU A 262 6.48 11.32 -6.47
C GLU A 262 5.80 12.60 -5.96
N GLU A 263 4.62 12.93 -6.48
CA GLU A 263 3.82 14.06 -5.98
C GLU A 263 3.42 13.86 -4.50
N ALA A 264 3.06 12.64 -4.10
CA ALA A 264 2.79 12.32 -2.70
C ALA A 264 4.01 12.54 -1.80
N ILE A 265 5.20 12.14 -2.24
CA ILE A 265 6.47 12.37 -1.50
C ILE A 265 6.76 13.87 -1.37
N ILE A 266 6.51 14.66 -2.43
CA ILE A 266 6.67 16.12 -2.40
C ILE A 266 5.70 16.74 -1.38
N ALA A 267 4.44 16.31 -1.36
CA ALA A 267 3.43 16.77 -0.39
C ALA A 267 3.80 16.38 1.05
N ASP A 268 4.30 15.16 1.27
CA ASP A 268 4.81 14.73 2.59
C ASP A 268 6.00 15.58 3.03
N ASP A 269 6.99 15.79 2.15
CA ASP A 269 8.16 16.63 2.47
C ASP A 269 7.73 18.06 2.81
N LYS A 270 6.74 18.63 2.10
CA LYS A 270 6.16 19.93 2.43
C LYS A 270 5.52 19.95 3.82
N TYR A 271 4.80 18.90 4.20
CA TYR A 271 4.21 18.78 5.53
C TYR A 271 5.30 18.67 6.62
N PHE A 272 6.22 17.72 6.48
CA PHE A 272 7.25 17.43 7.50
C PHE A 272 8.34 18.51 7.62
N ASN A 273 8.51 19.37 6.60
CA ASN A 273 9.37 20.55 6.70
C ASN A 273 8.78 21.65 7.59
N ARG A 274 7.46 21.64 7.83
CA ARG A 274 6.76 22.67 8.61
C ARG A 274 6.27 22.16 9.96
N ASP A 275 5.69 20.97 9.95
CA ASP A 275 4.96 20.38 11.07
C ASP A 275 5.53 18.99 11.40
N ARG A 276 5.19 18.47 12.59
CA ARG A 276 5.54 17.10 12.97
C ARG A 276 4.35 16.16 12.74
N GLY A 277 4.61 14.96 12.23
CA GLY A 277 3.61 13.90 12.11
C GLY A 277 3.67 12.91 13.28
N SER A 278 2.58 12.19 13.54
CA SER A 278 2.64 10.99 14.38
C SER A 278 3.49 9.90 13.74
N ALA A 279 3.85 8.94 14.56
CA ALA A 279 4.32 7.63 14.14
C ALA A 279 3.47 7.01 13.02
N LEU A 280 2.14 7.10 13.09
CA LEU A 280 1.25 6.61 12.03
C LEU A 280 1.43 7.39 10.72
N TYR A 281 1.53 8.72 10.79
CA TYR A 281 1.73 9.52 9.58
C TYR A 281 3.12 9.27 8.95
N VAL A 282 4.13 8.97 9.76
CA VAL A 282 5.44 8.47 9.28
C VAL A 282 5.28 7.12 8.57
N ALA A 283 4.48 6.20 9.11
CA ALA A 283 4.20 4.92 8.45
C ALA A 283 3.50 5.11 7.08
N TYR A 284 2.58 6.08 6.94
CA TYR A 284 2.00 6.42 5.64
C TYR A 284 3.03 6.98 4.67
N ARG A 285 3.93 7.86 5.12
CA ARG A 285 5.03 8.36 4.29
C ARG A 285 5.91 7.22 3.77
N VAL A 286 6.25 6.27 4.64
CA VAL A 286 6.99 5.05 4.27
C VAL A 286 6.23 4.24 3.21
N HIS A 287 4.92 4.06 3.39
CA HIS A 287 4.06 3.34 2.45
C HIS A 287 3.99 4.01 1.06
N ASN A 288 3.82 5.33 1.01
CA ASN A 288 3.80 6.10 -0.25
C ASN A 288 5.11 5.88 -1.04
N ILE A 289 6.26 5.92 -0.34
CA ILE A 289 7.57 5.70 -0.95
C ILE A 289 7.75 4.26 -1.41
N CYS A 290 7.28 3.29 -0.61
CA CYS A 290 7.34 1.88 -1.01
C CYS A 290 6.48 1.60 -2.25
N ALA A 291 5.32 2.26 -2.39
CA ALA A 291 4.50 2.15 -3.59
C ALA A 291 5.20 2.73 -4.82
N LYS A 292 5.90 3.87 -4.70
CA LYS A 292 6.79 4.38 -5.76
C LYS A 292 7.85 3.35 -6.13
N LEU A 293 8.55 2.82 -5.12
CA LEU A 293 9.62 1.86 -5.28
C LEU A 293 9.12 0.63 -6.06
N TYR A 294 8.01 0.03 -5.63
CA TYR A 294 7.41 -1.13 -6.28
C TYR A 294 6.96 -0.85 -7.71
N ALA A 295 6.29 0.29 -7.96
CA ALA A 295 5.88 0.65 -9.31
C ALA A 295 7.08 0.84 -10.26
N ALA A 296 8.13 1.53 -9.81
CA ALA A 296 9.39 1.68 -10.55
C ALA A 296 10.06 0.31 -10.80
N PHE A 297 10.06 -0.55 -9.79
CA PHE A 297 10.69 -1.86 -9.81
C PHE A 297 10.03 -2.79 -10.84
N ILE A 298 8.70 -2.81 -10.89
CA ILE A 298 7.91 -3.63 -11.79
C ILE A 298 7.85 -3.05 -13.22
N SER A 299 8.12 -1.77 -13.39
CA SER A 299 8.23 -1.10 -14.70
C SER A 299 9.66 -1.00 -15.25
N GLY A 300 10.65 -1.56 -14.56
CA GLY A 300 12.03 -1.59 -15.03
C GLY A 300 12.77 -0.25 -14.92
N ARG A 301 12.44 0.55 -13.90
CA ARG A 301 13.06 1.84 -13.60
C ARG A 301 14.01 1.75 -12.40
N PHE A 302 15.25 1.35 -12.63
CA PHE A 302 16.29 1.17 -11.63
C PHE A 302 16.58 2.44 -10.83
N GLU A 303 16.77 3.59 -11.49
CA GLU A 303 17.18 4.82 -10.80
C GLU A 303 16.08 5.32 -9.85
N GLU A 304 14.82 5.24 -10.30
CA GLU A 304 13.65 5.58 -9.48
C GLU A 304 13.48 4.61 -8.30
N SER A 305 13.65 3.31 -8.52
CA SER A 305 13.62 2.30 -7.44
C SER A 305 14.72 2.52 -6.41
N LEU A 306 15.95 2.80 -6.86
CA LEU A 306 17.10 3.04 -5.98
C LEU A 306 16.91 4.35 -5.18
N SER A 307 16.43 5.40 -5.83
CA SER A 307 16.12 6.68 -5.18
C SER A 307 15.08 6.51 -4.08
N ALA A 308 13.98 5.79 -4.36
CA ALA A 308 12.95 5.49 -3.37
C ALA A 308 13.49 4.65 -2.20
N ALA A 309 14.32 3.62 -2.47
CA ALA A 309 14.95 2.82 -1.42
C ALA A 309 15.84 3.66 -0.49
N LYS A 310 16.66 4.56 -1.05
CA LYS A 310 17.48 5.50 -0.27
C LYS A 310 16.64 6.50 0.54
N LYS A 311 15.50 6.93 -0.01
CA LYS A 311 14.56 7.81 0.72
C LYS A 311 13.96 7.10 1.94
N LEU A 312 13.69 5.79 1.86
CA LEU A 312 13.26 5.00 3.03
C LEU A 312 14.30 5.03 4.14
N GLU A 313 15.59 4.85 3.82
CA GLU A 313 16.70 4.92 4.80
C GLU A 313 16.80 6.28 5.49
N GLN A 314 16.46 7.37 4.78
CA GLN A 314 16.46 8.73 5.35
C GLN A 314 15.31 8.97 6.34
N ILE A 315 14.20 8.24 6.20
CA ILE A 315 12.98 8.46 6.99
C ILE A 315 12.89 7.49 8.16
N ILE A 316 13.30 6.24 7.94
CA ILE A 316 13.24 5.18 8.94
C ILE A 316 14.55 5.18 9.72
N ASP A 317 14.72 6.22 10.53
CA ASP A 317 15.88 6.38 11.40
C ASP A 317 15.71 5.63 12.73
N ILE A 318 16.75 5.65 13.56
CA ILE A 318 16.72 4.99 14.88
C ILE A 318 15.68 5.61 15.83
N ASN A 319 15.32 6.89 15.67
CA ASN A 319 14.30 7.54 16.50
C ASN A 319 12.91 7.00 16.16
N VAL A 320 12.65 6.74 14.88
CA VAL A 320 11.43 6.05 14.44
C VAL A 320 11.42 4.63 14.98
N LEU A 321 12.49 3.86 14.77
CA LEU A 321 12.52 2.43 15.13
C LEU A 321 12.48 2.17 16.64
N THR A 322 12.92 3.12 17.47
CA THR A 322 12.88 2.98 18.93
C THR A 322 11.53 3.37 19.55
N SER A 323 10.57 3.88 18.78
CA SER A 323 9.21 4.15 19.26
C SER A 323 8.48 2.85 19.59
N THR A 324 8.00 2.75 20.83
CA THR A 324 7.31 1.55 21.35
C THR A 324 5.78 1.62 21.32
N SER A 325 5.21 2.82 21.18
CA SER A 325 3.75 3.02 21.06
C SER A 325 3.44 4.14 20.06
N PRO A 326 2.97 3.79 18.84
CA PRO A 326 2.90 2.43 18.30
C PRO A 326 4.31 1.81 18.11
N PRO A 327 4.41 0.46 18.03
CA PRO A 327 5.67 -0.25 17.87
C PRO A 327 6.21 -0.10 16.43
N MET A 328 6.90 1.01 16.17
CA MET A 328 7.29 1.41 14.81
C MET A 328 8.29 0.46 14.16
N ALA A 329 9.20 -0.15 14.93
CA ALA A 329 10.08 -1.18 14.38
C ALA A 329 9.28 -2.32 13.72
N ASP A 330 8.18 -2.74 14.35
CA ASP A 330 7.33 -3.79 13.81
C ASP A 330 6.58 -3.38 12.56
N TRP A 331 6.30 -2.08 12.39
CA TRP A 331 5.54 -1.57 11.26
C TRP A 331 6.40 -1.17 10.06
N THR A 332 7.62 -0.67 10.28
CA THR A 332 8.39 -0.01 9.21
C THR A 332 9.76 -0.60 8.94
N GLU A 333 10.37 -1.37 9.84
CA GLU A 333 11.78 -1.77 9.66
C GLU A 333 12.02 -2.66 8.44
N SER A 334 11.08 -3.55 8.11
CA SER A 334 11.17 -4.45 6.95
C SER A 334 11.33 -3.72 5.61
N PHE A 335 10.79 -2.49 5.48
CA PHE A 335 10.90 -1.68 4.28
C PHE A 335 12.33 -1.27 3.94
N LEU A 336 13.24 -1.24 4.92
CA LEU A 336 14.67 -0.99 4.69
C LEU A 336 15.34 -2.15 3.92
N GLY A 337 14.80 -3.36 4.03
CA GLY A 337 15.24 -4.53 3.25
C GLY A 337 15.02 -4.37 1.73
N ASN A 338 14.19 -3.42 1.29
CA ASN A 338 13.88 -3.22 -0.12
C ASN A 338 15.10 -2.81 -0.95
N LEU A 339 16.13 -2.18 -0.38
CA LEU A 339 17.36 -1.88 -1.12
C LEU A 339 18.03 -3.15 -1.65
N ALA A 340 18.05 -4.21 -0.85
CA ALA A 340 18.58 -5.51 -1.26
C ALA A 340 17.75 -6.11 -2.41
N HIS A 341 16.42 -6.02 -2.34
CA HIS A 341 15.51 -6.45 -3.41
C HIS A 341 15.71 -5.68 -4.71
N VAL A 342 15.91 -4.35 -4.63
CA VAL A 342 16.21 -3.52 -5.82
C VAL A 342 17.46 -4.05 -6.51
N TYR A 343 18.54 -4.31 -5.79
CA TYR A 343 19.74 -4.85 -6.45
C TYR A 343 19.53 -6.25 -7.03
N VAL A 344 18.77 -7.13 -6.35
CA VAL A 344 18.44 -8.46 -6.88
C VAL A 344 17.67 -8.35 -8.20
N ARG A 345 16.68 -7.45 -8.24
CA ARG A 345 15.81 -7.27 -9.41
C ARG A 345 16.54 -6.87 -10.67
N PHE A 346 17.54 -6.00 -10.51
CA PHE A 346 18.29 -5.41 -11.61
C PHE A 346 19.63 -6.11 -11.84
N GLY A 347 19.85 -7.29 -11.23
CA GLY A 347 21.06 -8.09 -11.44
C GLY A 347 22.34 -7.42 -10.96
N ARG A 348 22.23 -6.53 -9.97
CA ARG A 348 23.34 -5.75 -9.41
C ARG A 348 24.09 -6.59 -8.36
N TRP A 349 24.62 -7.72 -8.80
CA TRP A 349 25.17 -8.77 -7.92
C TRP A 349 26.33 -8.27 -7.08
N GLU A 350 27.27 -7.52 -7.67
CA GLU A 350 28.42 -6.99 -6.94
C GLU A 350 28.01 -5.92 -5.92
N ASP A 351 27.02 -5.07 -6.24
CA ASP A 351 26.53 -4.05 -5.30
C ASP A 351 25.90 -4.70 -4.04
N ILE A 352 25.26 -5.86 -4.18
CA ILE A 352 24.76 -6.65 -3.04
C ILE A 352 25.91 -7.11 -2.14
N LEU A 353 27.03 -7.52 -2.72
CA LEU A 353 28.19 -7.97 -1.95
C LEU A 353 28.84 -6.82 -1.19
N HIS A 354 28.64 -5.58 -1.63
CA HIS A 354 29.07 -4.36 -0.96
C HIS A 354 28.09 -3.84 0.11
N LEU A 355 26.86 -4.36 0.19
CA LEU A 355 25.93 -3.99 1.26
C LEU A 355 26.51 -4.38 2.62
N GLU A 356 26.54 -3.44 3.57
CA GLU A 356 26.98 -3.71 4.93
C GLU A 356 25.83 -4.29 5.76
N LEU A 357 26.15 -5.21 6.68
CA LEU A 357 25.15 -5.68 7.64
C LEU A 357 25.01 -4.63 8.76
N PRO A 358 23.77 -4.34 9.22
CA PRO A 358 23.56 -3.45 10.36
C PRO A 358 24.34 -3.89 11.59
N ALA A 359 24.84 -2.90 12.36
CA ALA A 359 25.52 -3.16 13.63
C ALA A 359 24.55 -3.74 14.67
N ASP A 360 23.36 -3.15 14.79
CA ASP A 360 22.28 -3.66 15.65
C ASP A 360 21.34 -4.58 14.86
N ARG A 361 21.67 -5.86 14.82
CA ARG A 361 20.86 -6.85 14.09
C ARG A 361 19.57 -7.23 14.81
N ALA A 362 19.40 -6.83 16.08
CA ALA A 362 18.17 -7.09 16.81
C ALA A 362 17.08 -6.10 16.40
N VAL A 363 17.42 -4.80 16.27
CA VAL A 363 16.52 -3.78 15.74
C VAL A 363 16.28 -4.00 14.24
N TYR A 364 17.36 -4.18 13.48
CA TYR A 364 17.35 -4.32 12.02
C TYR A 364 17.28 -5.79 11.56
N CYS A 365 16.44 -6.60 12.22
CA CYS A 365 16.39 -8.04 12.00
C CYS A 365 15.91 -8.41 10.59
N ALA A 366 14.88 -7.74 10.05
CA ALA A 366 14.37 -8.02 8.72
C ALA A 366 15.35 -7.55 7.64
N THR A 367 15.94 -6.36 7.82
CA THR A 367 16.98 -5.82 6.94
C THR A 367 18.17 -6.78 6.86
N THR A 368 18.63 -7.28 8.01
CA THR A 368 19.73 -8.26 8.08
C THR A 368 19.40 -9.53 7.30
N ALA A 369 18.19 -10.09 7.49
CA ALA A 369 17.75 -11.28 6.76
C ALA A 369 17.68 -11.01 5.24
N ASN A 370 17.09 -9.90 4.81
CA ASN A 370 16.96 -9.56 3.39
C ASN A 370 18.32 -9.34 2.70
N ILE A 371 19.30 -8.72 3.36
CA ILE A 371 20.67 -8.58 2.82
C ILE A 371 21.34 -9.95 2.65
N LEU A 372 21.18 -10.85 3.62
CA LEU A 372 21.76 -12.20 3.56
C LEU A 372 21.09 -13.07 2.49
N TYR A 373 19.77 -12.95 2.34
CA TYR A 373 19.02 -13.54 1.21
C TYR A 373 19.60 -13.07 -0.13
N ALA A 374 19.72 -11.75 -0.31
CA ALA A 374 20.22 -11.17 -1.54
C ALA A 374 21.66 -11.62 -1.84
N ARG A 375 22.52 -11.69 -0.82
CA ARG A 375 23.90 -12.21 -0.96
C ARG A 375 23.91 -13.66 -1.40
N GLY A 376 23.03 -14.50 -0.87
CA GLY A 376 22.89 -15.89 -1.30
C GLY A 376 22.53 -15.98 -2.79
N VAL A 377 21.58 -15.15 -3.25
CA VAL A 377 21.20 -15.07 -4.66
C VAL A 377 22.36 -14.57 -5.52
N ALA A 378 23.04 -13.50 -5.09
CA ALA A 378 24.18 -12.92 -5.81
C ALA A 378 25.34 -13.92 -5.96
N PHE A 379 25.76 -14.59 -4.88
CA PHE A 379 26.79 -15.62 -4.95
C PHE A 379 26.39 -16.78 -5.87
N SER A 380 25.12 -17.19 -5.83
CA SER A 380 24.60 -18.22 -6.73
C SER A 380 24.71 -17.79 -8.20
N ALA A 381 24.22 -16.59 -8.53
CA ALA A 381 24.28 -16.02 -9.87
C ALA A 381 25.71 -15.82 -10.38
N LEU A 382 26.67 -15.56 -9.48
CA LEU A 382 28.10 -15.43 -9.79
C LEU A 382 28.84 -16.79 -9.83
N GLY A 383 28.16 -17.92 -9.62
CA GLY A 383 28.76 -19.26 -9.61
C GLY A 383 29.63 -19.56 -8.37
N ARG A 384 29.56 -18.71 -7.34
CA ARG A 384 30.31 -18.81 -6.07
C ARG A 384 29.57 -19.71 -5.08
N LEU A 385 29.42 -20.99 -5.42
CA LEU A 385 28.51 -21.92 -4.74
C LEU A 385 28.82 -22.11 -3.24
N ALA A 386 30.09 -22.18 -2.86
CA ALA A 386 30.48 -22.35 -1.47
C ALA A 386 30.07 -21.13 -0.62
N GLU A 387 30.28 -19.91 -1.13
CA GLU A 387 29.81 -18.69 -0.47
C GLU A 387 28.28 -18.57 -0.48
N ALA A 388 27.61 -19.03 -1.54
CA ALA A 388 26.15 -19.07 -1.59
C ALA A 388 25.55 -19.99 -0.51
N GLU A 389 26.10 -21.18 -0.32
CA GLU A 389 25.70 -22.09 0.77
C GLU A 389 25.97 -21.50 2.16
N ALA A 390 27.09 -20.80 2.33
CA ALA A 390 27.38 -20.09 3.58
C ALA A 390 26.38 -18.95 3.84
N ALA A 391 26.07 -18.16 2.81
CA ALA A 391 25.08 -17.09 2.89
C ALA A 391 23.67 -17.63 3.16
N GLN A 392 23.27 -18.75 2.55
CA GLN A 392 22.00 -19.41 2.82
C GLN A 392 21.89 -19.84 4.30
N LYS A 393 22.94 -20.44 4.87
CA LYS A 393 22.97 -20.79 6.30
C LYS A 393 22.85 -19.56 7.20
N GLN A 394 23.52 -18.46 6.85
CA GLN A 394 23.42 -17.19 7.58
C GLN A 394 22.02 -16.58 7.45
N PHE A 395 21.41 -16.64 6.27
CA PHE A 395 20.05 -16.20 6.01
C PHE A 395 19.04 -16.97 6.86
N GLU A 396 19.09 -18.31 6.88
CA GLU A 396 18.19 -19.12 7.70
C GLU A 396 18.33 -18.82 9.19
N ALA A 397 19.57 -18.63 9.66
CA ALA A 397 19.82 -18.21 11.04
C ALA A 397 19.24 -16.83 11.34
N ALA A 398 19.41 -15.84 10.45
CA ALA A 398 18.86 -14.49 10.62
C ALA A 398 17.33 -14.48 10.56
N ARG A 399 16.74 -15.20 9.60
CA ARG A 399 15.29 -15.36 9.45
C ARG A 399 14.64 -15.93 10.71
N ALA A 400 15.28 -16.90 11.37
CA ALA A 400 14.79 -17.48 12.61
C ALA A 400 14.78 -16.49 13.81
N THR A 401 15.50 -15.36 13.71
CA THR A 401 15.51 -14.32 14.76
C THR A 401 14.44 -13.25 14.57
N VAL A 402 13.81 -13.17 13.39
CA VAL A 402 12.77 -12.17 13.12
C VAL A 402 11.51 -12.49 13.94
N PRO A 403 11.02 -11.56 14.78
CA PRO A 403 9.87 -11.85 15.62
C PRO A 403 8.58 -11.93 14.78
N PRO A 404 7.59 -12.75 15.18
CA PRO A 404 6.29 -12.82 14.50
C PRO A 404 5.48 -11.51 14.49
N SER A 405 5.88 -10.53 15.32
CA SER A 405 5.30 -9.19 15.36
C SER A 405 5.78 -8.30 14.21
N ARG A 406 6.94 -8.60 13.60
CA ARG A 406 7.49 -7.83 12.49
C ARG A 406 6.61 -7.98 11.25
N LEU A 407 6.19 -6.86 10.68
CA LEU A 407 5.35 -6.80 9.50
C LEU A 407 6.19 -6.38 8.29
N ASN A 408 5.85 -6.91 7.12
CA ASN A 408 6.36 -6.43 5.83
C ASN A 408 5.49 -5.29 5.28
N SER A 409 4.18 -5.42 5.49
CA SER A 409 3.15 -4.42 5.26
C SER A 409 1.94 -4.84 6.08
N ILE A 410 1.01 -3.95 6.39
CA ILE A 410 -0.20 -4.35 7.11
C ILE A 410 -1.14 -5.12 6.15
N PRO A 411 -1.57 -6.36 6.45
CA PRO A 411 -1.38 -7.17 7.68
C PRO A 411 -0.35 -8.32 7.56
N VAL A 412 0.49 -8.32 6.53
CA VAL A 412 1.46 -9.38 6.20
C VAL A 412 2.64 -9.41 7.18
N LYS A 413 2.89 -10.59 7.75
CA LYS A 413 4.03 -10.82 8.65
C LYS A 413 5.31 -11.06 7.87
N GLU A 414 6.40 -10.45 8.30
CA GLU A 414 7.72 -10.61 7.66
C GLU A 414 8.19 -12.07 7.72
N VAL A 415 7.89 -12.79 8.80
CA VAL A 415 8.25 -14.22 8.92
C VAL A 415 7.63 -15.10 7.83
N ASP A 416 6.50 -14.71 7.26
CA ASP A 416 5.86 -15.42 6.15
C ASP A 416 6.47 -15.02 4.80
N VAL A 417 6.80 -13.74 4.62
CA VAL A 417 7.53 -13.23 3.44
C VAL A 417 8.91 -13.89 3.33
N LEU A 418 9.63 -14.01 4.44
CA LEU A 418 10.95 -14.65 4.44
C LEU A 418 10.89 -16.16 4.17
N LYS A 419 9.73 -16.83 4.29
CA LYS A 419 9.57 -18.22 3.79
C LYS A 419 9.60 -18.26 2.26
N VAL A 420 9.01 -17.26 1.59
CA VAL A 420 9.15 -17.11 0.13
C VAL A 420 10.62 -16.93 -0.23
N GLY A 421 11.34 -16.06 0.50
CA GLY A 421 12.78 -15.85 0.33
C GLY A 421 13.62 -17.12 0.51
N SER A 422 13.31 -17.95 1.50
CA SER A 422 13.96 -19.26 1.74
C SER A 422 13.84 -20.21 0.54
N GLU A 423 12.62 -20.40 0.05
CA GLU A 423 12.36 -21.27 -1.10
C GLU A 423 12.94 -20.68 -2.40
N MET A 424 12.85 -19.36 -2.59
CA MET A 424 13.45 -18.66 -3.73
C MET A 424 14.98 -18.82 -3.76
N LEU A 425 15.67 -18.63 -2.64
CA LEU A 425 17.12 -18.81 -2.54
C LEU A 425 17.53 -20.27 -2.75
N SER A 426 16.77 -21.21 -2.18
CA SER A 426 17.01 -22.64 -2.37
C SER A 426 16.85 -23.04 -3.84
N GLY A 427 15.83 -22.51 -4.51
CA GLY A 427 15.61 -22.69 -5.94
C GLY A 427 16.77 -22.19 -6.79
N GLU A 428 17.21 -20.94 -6.56
CA GLU A 428 18.36 -20.37 -7.30
C GLU A 428 19.65 -21.16 -7.05
N LEU A 429 19.95 -21.53 -5.80
CA LEU A 429 21.17 -22.26 -5.46
C LEU A 429 21.19 -23.67 -6.07
N GLU A 430 20.10 -24.42 -5.95
CA GLU A 430 20.01 -25.76 -6.53
C GLU A 430 20.05 -25.72 -8.06
N TYR A 431 19.51 -24.65 -8.67
CA TYR A 431 19.63 -24.44 -10.11
C TYR A 431 21.11 -24.33 -10.51
N ARG A 432 21.90 -23.55 -9.76
CA ARG A 432 23.33 -23.35 -10.02
C ARG A 432 24.19 -24.57 -9.74
N LYS A 433 23.71 -25.49 -8.91
CA LYS A 433 24.31 -26.83 -8.72
C LYS A 433 23.99 -27.79 -9.87
N GLY A 434 23.08 -27.43 -10.78
CA GLY A 434 22.61 -28.30 -11.86
C GLY A 434 21.45 -29.23 -11.47
N ASN A 435 20.88 -29.06 -10.27
CA ASN A 435 19.78 -29.88 -9.76
C ASN A 435 18.42 -29.30 -10.21
N TYR A 436 18.21 -29.21 -11.52
CA TYR A 436 17.13 -28.40 -12.10
C TYR A 436 15.70 -28.74 -11.62
N GLU A 437 15.35 -30.03 -11.52
CA GLU A 437 13.99 -30.39 -11.05
C GLU A 437 13.78 -30.05 -9.56
N VAL A 438 14.83 -30.16 -8.75
CA VAL A 438 14.79 -29.74 -7.33
C VAL A 438 14.63 -28.23 -7.23
N ALA A 439 15.39 -27.49 -8.05
CA ALA A 439 15.27 -26.04 -8.15
C ALA A 439 13.85 -25.59 -8.54
N PHE A 440 13.27 -26.20 -9.57
CA PHE A 440 11.92 -25.87 -10.00
C PHE A 440 10.85 -26.27 -8.97
N ALA A 441 11.07 -27.33 -8.18
CA ALA A 441 10.18 -27.67 -7.07
C ALA A 441 10.19 -26.58 -5.98
N HIS A 442 11.37 -26.09 -5.58
CA HIS A 442 11.50 -24.98 -4.63
C HIS A 442 10.84 -23.69 -5.16
N LEU A 443 11.06 -23.33 -6.43
CA LEU A 443 10.46 -22.13 -7.01
C LEU A 443 8.93 -22.23 -7.11
N ARG A 444 8.38 -23.39 -7.47
CA ARG A 444 6.93 -23.62 -7.41
C ARG A 444 6.42 -23.53 -5.97
N LYS A 445 7.17 -24.04 -4.99
CA LYS A 445 6.80 -23.90 -3.58
C LYS A 445 6.82 -22.44 -3.11
N ALA A 446 7.79 -21.65 -3.57
CA ALA A 446 7.85 -20.23 -3.30
C ALA A 446 6.64 -19.48 -3.89
N ILE A 447 6.18 -19.85 -5.09
CA ILE A 447 4.93 -19.31 -5.69
C ILE A 447 3.72 -19.65 -4.82
N GLU A 448 3.58 -20.89 -4.35
CA GLU A 448 2.47 -21.27 -3.45
C GLU A 448 2.46 -20.43 -2.17
N LEU A 449 3.64 -20.16 -1.60
CA LEU A 449 3.78 -19.33 -0.42
C LEU A 449 3.47 -17.86 -0.71
N GLU A 450 3.94 -17.32 -1.83
CA GLU A 450 3.65 -15.96 -2.29
C GLU A 450 2.14 -15.75 -2.51
N ASP A 451 1.47 -16.68 -3.21
CA ASP A 451 0.03 -16.62 -3.51
C ASP A 451 -0.86 -16.77 -2.27
N ALA A 452 -0.30 -17.32 -1.17
CA ALA A 452 -0.97 -17.49 0.11
C ALA A 452 -0.78 -16.30 1.07
N LEU A 453 0.06 -15.31 0.72
CA LEU A 453 0.22 -14.11 1.52
C LEU A 453 -1.09 -13.30 1.53
N PRO A 454 -1.46 -12.68 2.67
CA PRO A 454 -2.58 -11.75 2.72
C PRO A 454 -2.43 -10.60 1.73
N TYR A 455 -3.55 -10.01 1.32
CA TYR A 455 -3.51 -8.80 0.50
C TYR A 455 -2.74 -7.68 1.21
N SER A 456 -1.76 -7.12 0.51
CA SER A 456 -1.19 -5.83 0.83
C SER A 456 -0.93 -5.04 -0.44
N ASP A 457 -0.90 -3.73 -0.31
CA ASP A 457 -0.44 -2.82 -1.34
C ASP A 457 0.74 -2.00 -0.78
N PRO A 458 1.87 -1.85 -1.51
CA PRO A 458 2.26 -2.76 -2.59
C PRO A 458 2.35 -4.22 -2.12
N PRO A 459 2.46 -5.19 -3.05
CA PRO A 459 2.70 -6.59 -2.72
C PRO A 459 3.91 -6.78 -1.79
N PRO A 460 3.82 -7.71 -0.83
CA PRO A 460 4.82 -7.83 0.23
C PRO A 460 6.13 -8.48 -0.25
N TRP A 461 6.02 -9.41 -1.20
CA TRP A 461 7.18 -9.97 -1.88
C TRP A 461 7.44 -9.15 -3.15
N MET A 462 8.62 -8.52 -3.22
CA MET A 462 8.92 -7.50 -4.23
C MET A 462 9.10 -8.08 -5.64
N GLN A 463 9.95 -9.09 -5.82
CA GLN A 463 10.21 -9.72 -7.12
C GLN A 463 9.34 -10.96 -7.31
N PRO A 464 8.28 -10.94 -8.13
CA PRO A 464 7.42 -12.11 -8.29
C PRO A 464 8.22 -13.37 -8.62
N VAL A 465 8.02 -14.44 -7.85
CA VAL A 465 8.81 -15.69 -8.01
C VAL A 465 8.62 -16.25 -9.42
N ARG A 466 7.41 -16.08 -9.98
CA ARG A 466 7.06 -16.43 -11.37
C ARG A 466 8.06 -15.87 -12.39
N HIS A 467 8.62 -14.69 -12.18
CA HIS A 467 9.60 -14.11 -13.11
C HIS A 467 10.91 -14.90 -13.14
N ALA A 468 11.37 -15.38 -11.98
CA ALA A 468 12.56 -16.21 -11.86
C ALA A 468 12.31 -17.62 -12.41
N LEU A 469 11.20 -18.26 -12.02
CA LEU A 469 10.81 -19.56 -12.56
C LEU A 469 10.71 -19.53 -14.08
N GLY A 470 9.96 -18.59 -14.66
CA GLY A 470 9.81 -18.45 -16.10
C GLY A 470 11.13 -18.21 -16.82
N GLY A 471 12.01 -17.37 -16.25
CA GLY A 471 13.34 -17.12 -16.81
C GLY A 471 14.23 -18.36 -16.83
N LEU A 472 14.26 -19.11 -15.73
CA LEU A 472 15.08 -20.33 -15.60
C LEU A 472 14.52 -21.52 -16.41
N LEU A 473 13.20 -21.60 -16.60
CA LEU A 473 12.57 -22.54 -17.53
C LEU A 473 12.97 -22.24 -18.99
N LEU A 474 12.97 -20.96 -19.39
CA LEU A 474 13.42 -20.54 -20.72
C LEU A 474 14.89 -20.83 -21.00
N GLU A 475 15.75 -20.75 -19.97
CA GLU A 475 17.16 -21.16 -20.03
C GLU A 475 17.32 -22.66 -20.32
N GLN A 476 16.41 -23.49 -19.77
CA GLN A 476 16.37 -24.93 -20.02
C GLN A 476 15.49 -25.33 -21.22
N ASN A 477 15.09 -24.37 -22.06
CA ASN A 477 14.23 -24.59 -23.23
C ASN A 477 12.86 -25.24 -22.92
N ARG A 478 12.36 -25.09 -21.69
CA ARG A 478 11.01 -25.52 -21.26
C ARG A 478 9.99 -24.41 -21.53
N ILE A 479 9.77 -24.11 -22.81
CA ILE A 479 9.10 -22.88 -23.26
C ILE A 479 7.61 -22.89 -22.93
N GLU A 480 6.92 -24.02 -23.09
CA GLU A 480 5.48 -24.15 -22.84
C GLU A 480 5.15 -23.96 -21.35
N GLU A 481 6.01 -24.45 -20.45
CA GLU A 481 5.85 -24.23 -19.01
C GLU A 481 6.12 -22.77 -18.64
N ALA A 482 7.12 -22.14 -19.25
CA ALA A 482 7.39 -20.72 -19.03
C ALA A 482 6.23 -19.85 -19.51
N GLU A 483 5.63 -20.17 -20.66
CA GLU A 483 4.44 -19.47 -21.17
C GLU A 483 3.30 -19.49 -20.15
N GLN A 484 2.99 -20.65 -19.58
CA GLN A 484 1.94 -20.78 -18.56
C GLN A 484 2.23 -19.92 -17.33
N VAL A 485 3.47 -19.94 -16.84
CA VAL A 485 3.91 -19.14 -15.69
C VAL A 485 3.71 -17.64 -15.96
N PHE A 486 4.09 -17.15 -17.15
CA PHE A 486 3.90 -15.73 -17.49
C PHE A 486 2.44 -15.36 -17.74
N ARG A 487 1.61 -16.28 -18.24
CA ARG A 487 0.17 -16.05 -18.37
C ARG A 487 -0.49 -15.87 -17.00
N GLU A 488 -0.11 -16.68 -16.00
CA GLU A 488 -0.60 -16.49 -14.63
C GLU A 488 -0.11 -15.17 -14.04
N ASP A 489 1.18 -14.88 -14.16
CA ASP A 489 1.80 -13.64 -13.70
C ASP A 489 1.08 -12.39 -14.23
N LEU A 490 0.74 -12.38 -15.53
CA LEU A 490 0.05 -11.26 -16.18
C LEU A 490 -1.48 -11.29 -16.02
N GLY A 491 -2.04 -12.32 -15.38
CA GLY A 491 -3.50 -12.48 -15.24
C GLY A 491 -4.20 -12.78 -16.56
N LEU A 492 -3.50 -13.43 -17.49
CA LEU A 492 -3.99 -13.91 -18.78
C LEU A 492 -4.34 -15.41 -18.75
N ALA A 493 -3.97 -16.12 -17.68
CA ALA A 493 -4.39 -17.49 -17.45
C ALA A 493 -5.87 -17.54 -17.10
N LYS A 494 -6.58 -18.50 -17.70
CA LYS A 494 -7.99 -18.73 -17.43
C LYS A 494 -8.16 -19.10 -15.94
N ASP A 495 -9.18 -18.52 -15.31
CA ASP A 495 -9.56 -18.79 -13.92
C ASP A 495 -8.49 -18.41 -12.87
N PHE A 496 -7.41 -17.71 -13.26
CA PHE A 496 -6.42 -17.18 -12.32
C PHE A 496 -6.95 -15.91 -11.63
N PRO A 497 -6.85 -15.80 -10.29
CA PRO A 497 -7.47 -14.68 -9.61
C PRO A 497 -6.84 -13.33 -9.96
N ARG A 498 -7.69 -12.40 -10.40
CA ARG A 498 -7.29 -11.10 -10.99
C ARG A 498 -6.31 -10.30 -10.14
N ARG A 499 -6.47 -10.32 -8.82
CA ARG A 499 -5.66 -9.53 -7.88
C ARG A 499 -4.40 -10.23 -7.37
N LYS A 500 -4.23 -11.52 -7.69
CA LYS A 500 -2.94 -12.21 -7.49
C LYS A 500 -1.94 -11.91 -8.61
N ALA A 501 -2.42 -11.49 -9.78
CA ALA A 501 -1.58 -11.13 -10.93
C ALA A 501 -0.91 -9.75 -10.82
N ARG A 502 0.12 -9.54 -11.66
CA ARG A 502 0.87 -8.30 -11.91
C ARG A 502 0.71 -7.88 -13.36
N LEU A 503 -0.49 -7.39 -13.68
CA LEU A 503 -0.87 -6.98 -15.04
C LEU A 503 0.13 -6.00 -15.63
N ASN A 504 0.41 -6.14 -16.93
CA ASN A 504 1.24 -5.22 -17.70
C ASN A 504 2.64 -4.96 -17.11
N ASN A 505 3.16 -5.85 -16.26
CA ASN A 505 4.53 -5.69 -15.79
C ASN A 505 5.51 -5.95 -16.94
N VAL A 506 6.58 -5.15 -17.01
CA VAL A 506 7.47 -5.16 -18.19
C VAL A 506 8.20 -6.50 -18.36
N TRP A 507 8.43 -7.19 -17.25
CA TRP A 507 9.26 -8.38 -17.17
C TRP A 507 8.52 -9.65 -17.61
N GLY A 508 7.29 -9.81 -17.15
CA GLY A 508 6.35 -10.85 -17.55
C GLY A 508 5.91 -10.64 -19.00
N LEU A 509 5.63 -9.40 -19.41
CA LEU A 509 5.32 -9.09 -20.82
C LEU A 509 6.47 -9.47 -21.76
N HIS A 510 7.71 -9.15 -21.38
CA HIS A 510 8.89 -9.58 -22.14
C HIS A 510 9.02 -11.11 -22.18
N GLY A 511 8.89 -11.77 -21.03
CA GLY A 511 8.97 -13.24 -20.93
C GLY A 511 7.91 -13.96 -21.75
N LEU A 512 6.64 -13.53 -21.66
CA LEU A 512 5.54 -14.10 -22.44
C LEU A 512 5.76 -13.89 -23.93
N HIS A 513 6.14 -12.68 -24.35
CA HIS A 513 6.40 -12.38 -25.76
C HIS A 513 7.52 -13.24 -26.33
N GLU A 514 8.61 -13.47 -25.58
CA GLU A 514 9.67 -14.41 -25.99
C GLU A 514 9.13 -15.84 -26.16
N CYS A 515 8.31 -16.33 -25.22
CA CYS A 515 7.70 -17.66 -25.31
C CYS A 515 6.86 -17.79 -26.58
N LEU A 516 5.98 -16.83 -26.83
CA LEU A 516 5.07 -16.84 -27.99
C LEU A 516 5.84 -16.85 -29.31
N LEU A 517 6.89 -16.04 -29.44
CA LEU A 517 7.74 -16.04 -30.63
C LEU A 517 8.46 -17.39 -30.83
N ARG A 518 9.04 -17.95 -29.77
CA ARG A 518 9.76 -19.24 -29.86
C ARG A 518 8.84 -20.42 -30.16
N LEU A 519 7.57 -20.34 -29.77
CA LEU A 519 6.53 -21.33 -30.07
C LEU A 519 5.84 -21.09 -31.43
N GLY A 520 6.20 -20.02 -32.16
CA GLY A 520 5.56 -19.68 -33.43
C GLY A 520 4.12 -19.14 -33.30
N LYS A 521 3.70 -18.73 -32.09
CA LYS A 521 2.38 -18.15 -31.79
C LYS A 521 2.34 -16.65 -32.16
N LEU A 522 2.54 -16.34 -33.44
CA LEU A 522 2.78 -14.96 -33.90
C LEU A 522 1.59 -14.02 -33.71
N GLU A 523 0.36 -14.50 -33.87
CA GLU A 523 -0.85 -13.68 -33.67
C GLU A 523 -1.00 -13.28 -32.19
N GLU A 524 -0.73 -14.21 -31.28
CA GLU A 524 -0.76 -13.92 -29.85
C GLU A 524 0.39 -12.99 -29.44
N ALA A 525 1.58 -13.17 -30.01
CA ALA A 525 2.71 -12.26 -29.78
C ALA A 525 2.36 -10.83 -30.22
N LEU A 526 1.77 -10.68 -31.41
CA LEU A 526 1.29 -9.40 -31.92
C LEU A 526 0.23 -8.77 -31.00
N SER A 527 -0.65 -9.58 -30.40
CA SER A 527 -1.72 -9.09 -29.52
C SER A 527 -1.22 -8.40 -28.25
N ILE A 528 -0.04 -8.78 -27.73
CA ILE A 528 0.58 -8.16 -26.55
C ILE A 528 1.71 -7.18 -26.89
N GLN A 529 2.11 -7.11 -28.16
CA GLN A 529 3.30 -6.37 -28.58
C GLN A 529 3.23 -4.88 -28.20
N VAL A 530 2.10 -4.22 -28.44
CA VAL A 530 1.94 -2.79 -28.12
C VAL A 530 2.06 -2.54 -26.62
N GLN A 531 1.42 -3.37 -25.79
CA GLN A 531 1.50 -3.27 -24.33
C GLN A 531 2.94 -3.46 -23.84
N ARG A 532 3.61 -4.48 -24.39
CA ARG A 532 5.01 -4.78 -24.12
C ARG A 532 5.94 -3.65 -24.52
N ASP A 533 5.77 -3.08 -25.72
CA ASP A 533 6.65 -2.02 -26.23
C ASP A 533 6.47 -0.71 -25.44
N ILE A 534 5.25 -0.39 -25.00
CA ILE A 534 5.01 0.75 -24.09
C ILE A 534 5.68 0.51 -22.73
N ALA A 535 5.56 -0.69 -22.17
CA ALA A 535 6.18 -1.03 -20.90
C ALA A 535 7.71 -0.98 -21.00
N VAL A 536 8.30 -1.55 -22.05
CA VAL A 536 9.76 -1.53 -22.32
C VAL A 536 10.25 -0.10 -22.55
N GLY A 537 9.53 0.70 -23.34
CA GLY A 537 9.90 2.10 -23.59
C GLY A 537 9.83 2.99 -22.35
N SER A 538 9.30 2.49 -21.23
CA SER A 538 9.22 3.18 -19.95
C SER A 538 10.30 2.76 -18.95
N ALA A 539 11.04 1.68 -19.24
CA ALA A 539 12.15 1.21 -18.44
C ALA A 539 13.39 2.09 -18.67
N ASP A 540 14.25 2.22 -17.65
CA ASP A 540 15.55 2.91 -17.76
C ASP A 540 16.73 1.94 -17.90
N VAL A 541 16.46 0.63 -17.88
CA VAL A 541 17.42 -0.44 -18.19
C VAL A 541 16.96 -1.27 -19.39
N PRO A 542 17.90 -1.89 -20.15
CA PRO A 542 17.53 -2.85 -21.18
C PRO A 542 16.79 -4.06 -20.61
N ILE A 543 15.57 -4.29 -21.07
CA ILE A 543 14.78 -5.47 -20.72
C ILE A 543 15.11 -6.61 -21.67
N THR A 544 16.07 -7.44 -21.30
CA THR A 544 16.55 -8.59 -22.10
C THR A 544 16.07 -9.94 -21.55
N THR A 545 15.58 -9.97 -20.31
CA THR A 545 15.10 -11.17 -19.62
C THR A 545 14.00 -10.80 -18.62
N SER A 546 13.14 -11.76 -18.26
CA SER A 546 12.16 -11.60 -17.17
C SER A 546 12.82 -11.52 -15.79
N CYS A 547 14.01 -12.10 -15.66
CA CYS A 547 14.80 -12.16 -14.44
C CYS A 547 16.30 -12.30 -14.76
N TYR A 548 17.15 -11.54 -14.06
CA TYR A 548 18.61 -11.64 -14.22
C TYR A 548 19.21 -12.95 -13.67
N CYS A 549 18.41 -13.78 -13.00
CA CYS A 549 18.78 -15.19 -12.72
C CYS A 549 18.91 -16.01 -14.02
N ARG A 550 18.40 -15.55 -15.17
CA ARG A 550 18.66 -16.20 -16.46
C ARG A 550 19.98 -15.70 -17.06
N LEU A 551 21.10 -16.32 -16.69
CA LEU A 551 22.44 -15.86 -17.10
C LEU A 551 22.68 -16.00 -18.61
N SER A 552 22.03 -16.97 -19.26
CA SER A 552 22.15 -17.21 -20.72
C SER A 552 21.69 -16.02 -21.58
N ALA A 553 20.81 -15.18 -21.04
CA ALA A 553 20.30 -13.97 -21.70
C ALA A 553 21.13 -12.71 -21.35
N VAL A 554 21.73 -12.68 -20.15
CA VAL A 554 22.52 -11.53 -19.66
C VAL A 554 23.90 -11.50 -20.32
N GLY A 555 24.61 -12.64 -20.37
CA GLY A 555 25.97 -12.71 -20.94
C GLY A 555 26.06 -12.46 -22.45
N LYS A 556 24.96 -12.60 -23.20
CA LYS A 556 24.93 -12.31 -24.64
C LYS A 556 24.90 -10.81 -24.96
N ALA A 557 24.41 -9.98 -24.03
CA ALA A 557 24.30 -8.54 -24.25
C ALA A 557 25.68 -7.84 -24.29
N GLU A 558 26.65 -8.31 -23.51
CA GLU A 558 28.02 -7.76 -23.52
C GLU A 558 28.80 -8.12 -24.80
N THR A 559 28.48 -9.24 -25.46
CA THR A 559 29.21 -9.70 -26.64
C THR A 559 28.76 -9.07 -27.98
N CYS A 560 27.60 -8.41 -28.02
CA CYS A 560 27.04 -7.87 -29.29
C CYS A 560 27.53 -6.45 -29.66
N CYS A 561 28.31 -5.78 -28.81
CA CYS A 561 28.82 -4.42 -29.07
C CYS A 561 30.33 -4.34 -29.39
N SER A 562 31.02 -5.47 -29.51
CA SER A 562 32.48 -5.51 -29.72
C SER A 562 32.89 -6.17 -31.03
N SER A 563 32.23 -5.82 -32.14
CA SER A 563 32.72 -6.17 -33.48
C SER A 563 32.17 -5.24 -34.56
N HIS A 564 32.54 -3.96 -34.52
CA HIS A 564 32.63 -3.06 -35.69
C HIS A 564 33.39 -1.77 -35.32
N ILE A 565 34.72 -1.86 -35.23
CA ILE A 565 35.67 -0.81 -35.65
C ILE A 565 36.87 -1.52 -36.26
#